data_AF-A0A2V2ES72-F1
#
_entry.id   AF-A0A2V2ES72-F1
#
_cell.length_a   1.000
_cell.length_b   1.000
_cell.length_c   1.000
_cell.angle_alpha   90.00
_cell.angle_beta   90.00
_cell.angle_gamma   90.00
#
_symmetry.space_group_name_H-M   'P 1'
#
loop_
_entity.id
_entity.type
_entity.pdbx_description
1 polymer ?
#
loop_
_entity_poly.entity_id
_entity_poly.type
_entity_poly.pdbx_seq_one_letter_code
_entity_poly.pdbx_strand_id
1 'polypeptide(L)'
;MDKQEQRGLKICARLNDRRKFWCVFEFAMLILLSCCLFPLNIFNLDFSRDLLKYVVFIAAFVPLGALLAYLRLSKGNILKNYGYVLAAVGVGLGARYLLEYGEIANANNFTAANVYLFILGIAVFAGGGYLSFRKTIIKATNVKKS
;
A
#
# COMPACT_ATOMS: atom_id res chain seq x y z
N MET A 1 9.73 -39.01 -8.17
CA MET A 1 9.65 -37.55 -8.07
C MET A 1 10.72 -36.98 -8.99
N ASP A 2 10.32 -36.29 -10.04
CA ASP A 2 11.21 -35.89 -11.14
C ASP A 2 12.12 -34.71 -10.72
N LYS A 3 13.32 -34.61 -11.31
CA LYS A 3 14.31 -33.54 -11.04
C LYS A 3 13.73 -32.14 -11.33
N GLN A 4 12.76 -32.08 -12.25
CA GLN A 4 11.94 -30.89 -12.57
C GLN A 4 11.01 -30.50 -11.41
N GLU A 5 10.30 -31.45 -10.80
CA GLU A 5 9.42 -31.20 -9.65
C GLU A 5 10.22 -30.70 -8.44
N GLN A 6 11.38 -31.29 -8.16
CA GLN A 6 12.25 -30.84 -7.06
C GLN A 6 12.78 -29.41 -7.28
N ARG A 7 13.10 -29.03 -8.52
CA ARG A 7 13.49 -27.65 -8.86
C ARG A 7 12.31 -26.69 -8.69
N GLY A 8 11.12 -27.08 -9.15
CA GLY A 8 9.89 -26.31 -8.96
C GLY A 8 9.56 -26.07 -7.49
N LEU A 9 9.63 -27.12 -6.66
CA LEU A 9 9.43 -27.05 -5.21
C LEU A 9 10.45 -26.13 -4.53
N LYS A 10 11.74 -26.20 -4.89
CA LYS A 10 12.78 -25.30 -4.34
C LYS A 10 12.58 -23.84 -4.76
N ILE A 11 12.03 -23.57 -5.94
CA ILE A 11 11.72 -22.21 -6.40
C ILE A 11 10.48 -21.67 -5.67
N CYS A 12 9.43 -22.47 -5.56
CA CYS A 12 8.23 -22.11 -4.81
C CYS A 12 8.51 -21.89 -3.32
N ALA A 13 9.36 -22.73 -2.70
CA ALA A 13 9.79 -22.56 -1.32
C ALA A 13 10.56 -21.23 -1.14
N ARG A 14 11.51 -20.90 -2.03
CA ARG A 14 12.23 -19.62 -2.00
C ARG A 14 11.33 -18.41 -2.21
N LEU A 15 10.35 -18.51 -3.11
CA LEU A 15 9.35 -17.45 -3.32
C LEU A 15 8.47 -17.25 -2.07
N ASN A 16 8.08 -18.33 -1.41
CA ASN A 16 7.28 -18.26 -0.18
C ASN A 16 8.10 -17.75 1.03
N ASP A 17 9.40 -18.06 1.08
CA ASP A 17 10.30 -17.57 2.13
C ASP A 17 10.53 -16.05 2.00
N ARG A 18 10.64 -15.57 0.76
CA ARG A 18 10.73 -14.13 0.43
C ARG A 18 9.40 -13.40 0.63
N ARG A 19 8.26 -14.09 0.62
CA ARG A 19 6.94 -13.48 0.78
C ARG A 19 6.79 -12.77 2.12
N LYS A 20 7.32 -13.34 3.21
CA LYS A 20 7.30 -12.70 4.53
C LYS A 20 8.05 -11.36 4.53
N PHE A 21 9.24 -11.35 3.93
CA PHE A 21 10.02 -10.13 3.74
C PHE A 21 9.23 -9.08 2.97
N TRP A 22 8.61 -9.45 1.84
CA TRP A 22 7.81 -8.52 1.06
C TRP A 22 6.55 -8.03 1.79
N CYS A 23 5.93 -8.84 2.65
CA CYS A 23 4.84 -8.38 3.51
C CYS A 23 5.31 -7.35 4.55
N VAL A 24 6.49 -7.54 5.14
CA VAL A 24 7.07 -6.58 6.09
C VAL A 24 7.46 -5.29 5.38
N PHE A 25 8.08 -5.40 4.21
CA PHE A 25 8.43 -4.27 3.37
C PHE A 25 7.20 -3.46 2.95
N GLU A 26 6.16 -4.12 2.46
CA GLU A 26 4.87 -3.49 2.12
C GLU A 26 4.30 -2.71 3.31
N PHE A 27 4.24 -3.34 4.50
CA PHE A 27 3.74 -2.69 5.71
C PHE A 27 4.55 -1.45 6.09
N ALA A 28 5.88 -1.57 6.09
CA ALA A 28 6.79 -0.49 6.45
C ALA A 28 6.70 0.68 5.46
N MET A 29 6.60 0.39 4.16
CA MET A 29 6.44 1.41 3.13
C MET A 29 5.09 2.12 3.24
N LEU A 30 4.00 1.40 3.52
CA LEU A 30 2.69 2.01 3.77
C LEU A 30 2.75 2.97 4.96
N ILE A 31 3.40 2.59 6.06
CA ILE A 31 3.59 3.47 7.23
C ILE A 31 4.41 4.71 6.85
N LEU A 32 5.60 4.50 6.27
CA LEU A 32 6.54 5.57 5.95
C LEU A 32 5.93 6.59 4.97
N LEU A 33 5.35 6.10 3.87
CA LEU A 33 4.75 6.96 2.86
C LEU A 33 3.50 7.67 3.37
N SER A 34 2.70 7.01 4.22
CA SER A 34 1.57 7.67 4.88
C SER A 34 2.04 8.79 5.81
N CYS A 35 3.14 8.57 6.52
CA CYS A 35 3.73 9.58 7.41
C CYS A 35 4.33 10.76 6.62
N CYS A 36 5.01 10.51 5.50
CA CYS A 36 5.74 11.54 4.76
C CYS A 36 4.88 12.31 3.74
N LEU A 37 3.86 11.69 3.15
CA LEU A 37 3.03 12.30 2.11
C LEU A 37 1.77 12.98 2.66
N PHE A 38 1.46 12.78 3.94
CA PHE A 38 0.38 13.49 4.61
C PHE A 38 0.82 14.93 4.98
N PRO A 39 -0.04 15.95 4.80
CA PRO A 39 -1.38 15.92 4.21
C PRO A 39 -1.41 16.15 2.69
N LEU A 40 -2.51 15.74 2.07
CA LEU A 40 -2.88 16.19 0.72
C LEU A 40 -3.68 17.50 0.84
N ASN A 41 -3.01 18.64 0.66
CA ASN A 41 -3.65 19.96 0.73
C ASN A 41 -4.48 20.20 -0.53
N ILE A 42 -5.81 20.26 -0.40
CA ILE A 42 -6.71 20.60 -1.51
C ILE A 42 -7.04 22.12 -1.52
N PHE A 43 -7.00 22.78 -0.36
CA PHE A 43 -7.58 24.11 -0.19
C PHE A 43 -6.58 25.29 -0.32
N ASN A 44 -5.28 25.02 -0.38
CA ASN A 44 -4.23 26.03 -0.58
C ASN A 44 -3.31 25.55 -1.72
N LEU A 45 -3.82 25.57 -2.95
CA LEU A 45 -3.16 25.03 -4.13
C LEU A 45 -2.08 25.99 -4.64
N ASP A 46 -0.83 25.74 -4.26
CA ASP A 46 0.32 26.17 -5.05
C ASP A 46 0.49 25.14 -6.19
N PHE A 47 -0.08 25.45 -7.36
CA PHE A 47 -0.32 24.50 -8.45
C PHE A 47 0.88 23.58 -8.77
N SER A 48 2.10 24.11 -8.75
CA SER A 48 3.30 23.33 -9.08
C SER A 48 3.71 22.34 -7.97
N ARG A 49 3.69 22.76 -6.70
CA ARG A 49 4.14 21.91 -5.58
C ARG A 49 3.10 20.86 -5.21
N ASP A 50 1.84 21.23 -5.25
CA ASP A 50 0.76 20.31 -4.88
C ASP A 50 0.50 19.27 -5.96
N LEU A 51 0.60 19.63 -7.25
CA LEU A 51 0.54 18.64 -8.34
C LEU A 51 1.61 17.56 -8.18
N LEU A 52 2.85 17.96 -7.87
CA LEU A 52 3.93 17.00 -7.66
C LEU A 52 3.63 16.06 -6.49
N LYS A 53 3.08 16.57 -5.37
CA LYS A 53 2.66 15.73 -4.24
C LYS A 53 1.59 14.70 -4.65
N TYR A 54 0.58 15.10 -5.42
CA TYR A 54 -0.43 14.17 -5.92
C TYR A 54 0.17 13.11 -6.85
N VAL A 55 1.06 13.51 -7.77
CA VAL A 55 1.74 12.57 -8.68
C VAL A 55 2.56 11.55 -7.88
N VAL A 56 3.36 12.01 -6.91
CA VAL A 56 4.16 11.12 -6.05
C VAL A 56 3.26 10.20 -5.23
N PHE A 57 2.15 10.72 -4.69
CA PHE A 57 1.18 9.93 -3.96
C PHE A 57 0.58 8.80 -4.80
N ILE A 58 0.13 9.10 -6.02
CA ILE A 58 -0.40 8.09 -6.95
C ILE A 58 0.68 7.08 -7.32
N ALA A 59 1.86 7.56 -7.70
CA ALA A 59 3.00 6.73 -8.09
C ALA A 59 3.50 5.82 -6.95
N ALA A 60 3.29 6.21 -5.69
CA ALA A 60 3.64 5.41 -4.53
C ALA A 60 2.57 4.36 -4.18
N PHE A 61 1.30 4.76 -4.12
CA PHE A 61 0.25 3.88 -3.58
C PHE A 61 -0.33 2.90 -4.61
N VAL A 62 -0.29 3.20 -5.92
CA VAL A 62 -0.74 2.24 -6.95
C VAL A 62 0.15 0.98 -6.98
N PRO A 63 1.50 1.09 -7.01
CA PRO A 63 2.36 -0.08 -6.98
C PRO A 63 2.27 -0.89 -5.69
N LEU A 64 2.11 -0.23 -4.53
CA LEU A 64 1.87 -0.93 -3.25
C LEU A 64 0.58 -1.74 -3.30
N GLY A 65 -0.51 -1.18 -3.83
CA GLY A 65 -1.74 -1.91 -4.12
C GLY A 65 -1.52 -3.14 -5.01
N ALA A 66 -0.72 -3.02 -6.07
CA ALA A 66 -0.38 -4.13 -6.94
C ALA A 66 0.49 -5.19 -6.23
N LEU A 67 1.44 -4.77 -5.40
CA LEU A 67 2.27 -5.66 -4.58
C LEU A 67 1.40 -6.42 -3.56
N LEU A 68 0.43 -5.77 -2.93
CA LEU A 68 -0.55 -6.40 -2.05
C LEU A 68 -1.35 -7.51 -2.77
N ALA A 69 -1.72 -7.30 -4.04
CA ALA A 69 -2.39 -8.31 -4.86
C ALA A 69 -1.48 -9.52 -5.13
N TYR A 70 -0.18 -9.30 -5.34
CA TYR A 70 0.82 -10.36 -5.49
C TYR A 70 1.02 -11.14 -4.20
N LEU A 71 1.08 -10.45 -3.06
CA LEU A 71 1.27 -11.06 -1.75
C LEU A 71 0.10 -11.94 -1.33
N ARG A 72 -1.09 -11.78 -1.94
CA ARG A 72 -2.30 -12.58 -1.64
C ARG A 72 -2.52 -12.74 -0.13
N LEU A 73 -2.31 -11.66 0.61
CA LEU A 73 -2.58 -11.62 2.05
C LEU A 73 -4.02 -12.07 2.31
N SER A 74 -4.23 -12.76 3.43
CA SER A 74 -5.54 -13.29 3.82
C SER A 74 -6.25 -14.11 2.74
N LYS A 75 -5.50 -14.86 1.92
CA LYS A 75 -6.00 -15.64 0.78
C LYS A 75 -6.70 -14.79 -0.31
N GLY A 76 -6.44 -13.48 -0.34
CA GLY A 76 -7.05 -12.55 -1.29
C GLY A 76 -8.40 -11.96 -0.83
N ASN A 77 -8.77 -12.12 0.44
CA ASN A 77 -9.95 -11.47 1.00
C ASN A 77 -9.77 -9.94 1.00
N ILE A 78 -10.63 -9.26 0.24
CA ILE A 78 -10.54 -7.82 -0.02
C ILE A 78 -10.69 -7.01 1.27
N LEU A 79 -11.69 -7.33 2.11
CA LEU A 79 -11.95 -6.62 3.36
C LEU A 79 -10.75 -6.72 4.32
N LYS A 80 -10.16 -7.92 4.45
CA LYS A 80 -8.98 -8.11 5.31
C LYS A 80 -7.76 -7.36 4.79
N ASN A 81 -7.55 -7.33 3.47
CA ASN A 81 -6.46 -6.58 2.87
C ASN A 81 -6.66 -5.07 3.02
N TYR A 82 -7.90 -4.59 2.92
CA TYR A 82 -8.24 -3.20 3.18
C TYR A 82 -7.99 -2.82 4.64
N GLY A 83 -8.41 -3.66 5.59
CA GLY A 83 -8.13 -3.46 7.02
C GLY A 83 -6.62 -3.43 7.33
N TYR A 84 -5.83 -4.27 6.66
CA TYR A 84 -4.36 -4.25 6.76
C TYR A 84 -3.76 -2.92 6.28
N VAL A 85 -4.19 -2.42 5.13
CA VAL A 85 -3.74 -1.12 4.61
C VAL A 85 -4.14 0.00 5.55
N LEU A 86 -5.40 0.04 6.00
CA LEU A 86 -5.88 1.07 6.93
C LEU A 86 -5.12 1.06 8.24
N ALA A 87 -4.78 -0.12 8.78
CA ALA A 87 -3.95 -0.21 9.98
C ALA A 87 -2.57 0.40 9.77
N ALA A 88 -1.89 0.06 8.67
CA ALA A 88 -0.58 0.63 8.34
C ALA A 88 -0.63 2.16 8.16
N VAL A 89 -1.65 2.64 7.44
CA VAL A 89 -1.90 4.08 7.24
C VAL A 89 -2.15 4.76 8.57
N GLY A 90 -2.98 4.18 9.44
CA GLY A 90 -3.26 4.71 10.77
C GLY A 90 -1.99 4.85 11.62
N VAL A 91 -1.09 3.86 11.58
CA VAL A 91 0.22 3.96 12.24
C VAL A 91 1.07 5.08 11.64
N GLY A 92 1.12 5.21 10.31
CA GLY A 92 1.86 6.29 9.63
C GLY A 92 1.33 7.68 9.96
N LEU A 93 0.01 7.86 9.99
CA LEU A 93 -0.65 9.11 10.39
C LEU A 93 -0.37 9.41 11.88
N GLY A 94 -0.43 8.40 12.75
CA GLY A 94 -0.07 8.55 14.16
C GLY A 94 1.39 8.99 14.34
N ALA A 95 2.32 8.41 13.58
CA ALA A 95 3.71 8.82 13.59
C ALA A 95 3.88 10.27 13.14
N ARG A 96 3.19 10.68 12.07
CA ARG A 96 3.20 12.08 11.60
C ARG A 96 2.64 13.04 12.65
N TYR A 97 1.54 12.68 13.30
CA TYR A 97 0.92 13.48 14.35
C TYR A 97 1.87 13.70 15.53
N LEU A 98 2.59 12.65 15.94
CA LEU A 98 3.56 12.72 17.04
C LEU A 98 4.78 13.56 16.66
N LEU A 99 5.24 13.50 15.41
CA LEU A 99 6.37 14.30 14.93
C LEU A 99 6.06 15.80 14.88
N GLU A 100 4.82 16.18 14.55
CA GLU A 100 4.38 17.58 14.52
C GLU A 100 3.69 18.01 15.83
N TYR A 101 3.73 17.19 16.89
CA TYR A 101 2.95 17.47 18.09
C TYR A 101 3.39 18.80 18.75
N GLY A 102 2.43 19.71 18.94
CA GLY A 102 2.69 21.05 19.46
C GLY A 102 3.00 22.11 18.39
N GLU A 103 3.17 21.73 17.12
CA GLU A 103 3.33 22.67 16.02
C GLU A 103 1.98 23.17 15.50
N ILE A 104 1.93 24.44 15.07
CA ILE A 104 0.75 25.01 14.39
C ILE A 104 0.44 24.23 13.10
N ALA A 105 1.47 23.71 12.44
CA ALA A 105 1.34 22.86 11.27
C ALA A 105 0.46 21.62 11.54
N ASN A 106 0.57 21.00 12.71
CA ASN A 106 -0.23 19.83 13.08
C ASN A 106 -1.72 20.15 13.12
N ALA A 107 -2.11 21.28 13.72
CA ALA A 107 -3.51 21.70 13.79
C ALA A 107 -4.10 21.97 12.40
N ASN A 108 -3.29 22.49 11.46
CA ASN A 108 -3.72 22.75 10.09
C ASN A 108 -3.72 21.49 9.22
N ASN A 109 -2.79 20.55 9.47
CA ASN A 109 -2.66 19.31 8.71
C ASN A 109 -3.70 18.27 9.14
N PHE A 110 -3.90 18.07 10.44
CA PHE A 110 -4.81 17.07 11.02
C PHE A 110 -6.24 17.58 11.19
N THR A 111 -6.79 18.14 10.11
CA THR A 111 -8.22 18.40 10.03
C THR A 111 -8.96 17.13 9.61
N ALA A 112 -10.24 17.01 10.00
CA ALA A 112 -11.08 15.89 9.60
C ALA A 112 -11.14 15.74 8.07
N ALA A 113 -11.17 16.86 7.33
CA ALA A 113 -11.18 16.87 5.88
C ALA A 113 -9.89 16.28 5.29
N ASN A 114 -8.71 16.73 5.75
CA ASN A 114 -7.43 16.24 5.24
C ASN A 114 -7.22 14.76 5.55
N VAL A 115 -7.55 14.32 6.76
CA VAL A 115 -7.49 12.89 7.14
C VAL A 115 -8.41 12.05 6.28
N TYR A 116 -9.66 12.49 6.10
CA TYR A 116 -10.64 11.79 5.25
C TYR A 116 -10.16 11.68 3.80
N LEU A 117 -9.73 12.79 3.19
CA LEU A 117 -9.25 12.82 1.81
C LEU A 117 -8.02 11.96 1.61
N PHE A 118 -7.11 11.93 2.58
CA PHE A 118 -5.93 11.09 2.52
C PHE A 118 -6.29 9.60 2.53
N ILE A 119 -7.14 9.18 3.48
CA ILE A 119 -7.61 7.80 3.58
C ILE A 119 -8.37 7.40 2.31
N LEU A 120 -9.25 8.27 1.81
CA LEU A 120 -9.99 8.05 0.57
C LEU A 120 -9.05 7.91 -0.63
N GLY A 121 -8.04 8.76 -0.74
CA GLY A 121 -7.02 8.67 -1.78
C GLY A 121 -6.30 7.33 -1.76
N ILE A 122 -5.86 6.87 -0.58
CA ILE A 122 -5.21 5.55 -0.46
C ILE A 122 -6.18 4.44 -0.87
N ALA A 123 -7.43 4.51 -0.42
CA ALA A 123 -8.45 3.53 -0.79
C ALA A 123 -8.64 3.42 -2.31
N VAL A 124 -8.69 4.56 -2.99
CA VAL A 124 -8.85 4.63 -4.44
C VAL A 124 -7.61 4.13 -5.17
N PHE A 125 -6.41 4.62 -4.83
CA PHE A 125 -5.21 4.32 -5.60
C PHE A 125 -4.58 2.96 -5.25
N ALA A 126 -4.44 2.62 -3.96
CA ALA A 126 -3.99 1.30 -3.57
C ALA A 126 -5.05 0.23 -3.87
N GLY A 127 -6.33 0.54 -3.68
CA GLY A 127 -7.43 -0.34 -4.08
C GLY A 127 -7.46 -0.55 -5.60
N GLY A 128 -7.33 0.52 -6.39
CA GLY A 128 -7.27 0.46 -7.85
C GLY A 128 -6.09 -0.37 -8.37
N GLY A 129 -4.90 -0.19 -7.78
CA GLY A 129 -3.72 -1.02 -8.05
C GLY A 129 -3.98 -2.50 -7.72
N TYR A 130 -4.54 -2.78 -6.54
CA TYR A 130 -4.89 -4.15 -6.14
C TYR A 130 -5.88 -4.81 -7.11
N LEU A 131 -6.97 -4.12 -7.44
CA LEU A 131 -8.03 -4.63 -8.30
C LEU A 131 -7.54 -4.91 -9.72
N SER A 132 -6.70 -4.03 -10.26
CA SER A 132 -6.13 -4.15 -11.60
C SER A 132 -5.23 -5.39 -11.72
N PHE A 133 -4.38 -5.64 -10.72
CA PHE A 133 -3.40 -6.72 -10.78
C PHE A 133 -3.91 -8.06 -10.22
N ARG A 134 -4.95 -8.08 -9.36
CA ARG A 134 -5.46 -9.34 -8.78
C ARG A 134 -5.90 -10.35 -9.85
N LYS A 135 -6.57 -9.90 -10.92
CA LYS A 135 -7.12 -10.78 -11.96
C LYS A 135 -6.01 -11.47 -12.73
N THR A 136 -4.98 -10.70 -13.11
CA THR A 136 -3.79 -11.20 -13.80
C THR A 136 -3.03 -12.22 -12.96
N ILE A 137 -2.89 -11.96 -11.66
CA ILE A 137 -2.18 -12.84 -10.73
C ILE A 137 -2.95 -14.14 -10.49
N ILE A 138 -4.27 -14.07 -10.31
CA ILE A 138 -5.13 -15.27 -10.18
C ILE A 138 -4.99 -16.15 -11.43
N LYS A 139 -5.09 -15.55 -12.64
CA LYS A 139 -4.94 -16.27 -13.90
C LYS A 139 -3.57 -16.96 -13.99
N ALA A 140 -2.48 -16.25 -13.70
CA ALA A 140 -1.13 -16.80 -13.72
C ALA A 140 -0.93 -17.95 -12.72
N THR A 141 -1.57 -17.89 -11.54
CA THR A 141 -1.48 -18.97 -10.55
C THR A 141 -2.31 -20.21 -10.89
N ASN A 142 -3.42 -20.06 -11.63
CA ASN A 142 -4.25 -21.20 -12.05
C ASN A 142 -3.61 -21.98 -13.21
N VAL A 143 -2.92 -21.30 -14.13
CA VAL A 143 -2.20 -21.96 -15.24
C VAL A 143 -1.10 -22.89 -14.73
N LYS A 144 -0.45 -22.58 -13.60
CA LYS A 144 0.58 -23.44 -12.99
C LYS A 144 0.06 -24.74 -12.35
N LYS A 145 -1.26 -24.91 -12.22
CA LYS A 145 -1.88 -26.09 -11.62
C LYS A 145 -2.45 -27.09 -12.65
N SER A 146 -2.49 -26.71 -13.93
CA SER A 146 -2.85 -27.59 -15.05
C SER A 146 -1.59 -28.17 -15.69
#